data_AF-A0A7X7AWH7-F1
#
_entry.id   AF-A0A7X7AWH7-F1
#
_cell.length_a   1.000
_cell.length_b   1.000
_cell.length_c   1.000
_cell.angle_alpha   90.00
_cell.angle_beta   90.00
_cell.angle_gamma   90.00
#
_symmetry.space_group_name_H-M   'P 1'
#
loop_
_entity.id
_entity.type
_entity.pdbx_description
1 polymer ?
#
loop_
_entity_poly.entity_id
_entity_poly.type
_entity_poly.pdbx_seq_one_letter_code
_entity_poly.pdbx_strand_id
1 'polypeptide(L)'
;LPEALADTLGINERNYQTATVRFSGTDFKVIGILNNTRFKGIKDLDREPLTPVDFIMMEKLRQQGKDLGEAGFREYVHLEPDNIILVPFQTILNLGGDLRSIGMDFVDEKTVSDVLASLMPRLGMNLYAGMGDRIYRYSSIASTSISGVGDLAIPILIAALIVLNTMLGSVFERLREIHIFSSIGLAPSHVGVLFMAEAFVYAVLGAISGYLLGQVTVKLIAYFGIFEGLALNFSSLSAVFSTVLVILVVLASTIYPSRKAADVATPSIDRSWKVPEPQGDEWAIPLPFSVTGDQAIALNRFLSEWFAAYEEYSIGDFVTQNVSTEEGQNELGKTYAIKLMAWLAPFDLGVSQRVELRTLPTTMEDVFEIILYVHRESGDVSNWKRVNRRFLNTLRKQFLIWRTLGSEDRERYLAMREEAAAAADSSAQSVA
;
A
#
# COMPACT_ATOMS: atom_id res chain seq x y z
N LEU A 1 47.49 -14.88 -47.09
CA LEU A 1 46.68 -16.12 -47.04
C LEU A 1 46.89 -16.78 -45.69
N PRO A 2 45.87 -17.37 -45.06
CA PRO A 2 46.08 -18.20 -43.88
C PRO A 2 47.00 -19.37 -44.15
N GLU A 3 47.76 -19.77 -43.14
CA GLU A 3 48.72 -20.87 -43.20
C GLU A 3 48.08 -22.17 -43.71
N ALA A 4 46.92 -22.57 -43.15
CA ALA A 4 46.20 -23.77 -43.58
C ALA A 4 45.79 -23.75 -45.07
N LEU A 5 45.40 -22.59 -45.58
CA LEU A 5 45.03 -22.42 -46.99
C LEU A 5 46.27 -22.39 -47.90
N ALA A 6 47.36 -21.76 -47.43
CA ALA A 6 48.62 -21.72 -48.15
C ALA A 6 49.20 -23.13 -48.31
N ASP A 7 49.20 -23.94 -47.25
CA ASP A 7 49.65 -25.34 -47.26
C ASP A 7 48.87 -26.19 -48.25
N THR A 8 47.54 -26.03 -48.27
CA THR A 8 46.65 -26.74 -49.20
C THR A 8 46.96 -26.39 -50.67
N LEU A 9 47.38 -25.15 -50.92
CA LEU A 9 47.75 -24.66 -52.26
C LEU A 9 49.23 -24.90 -52.60
N GLY A 10 50.00 -25.54 -51.72
CA GLY A 10 51.44 -25.77 -51.90
C GLY A 10 52.29 -24.49 -51.82
N ILE A 11 51.75 -23.44 -51.18
CA ILE A 11 52.39 -22.13 -51.01
C ILE A 11 53.01 -22.07 -49.62
N ASN A 12 54.31 -21.78 -49.55
CA ASN A 12 55.10 -21.70 -48.33
C ASN A 12 55.94 -20.42 -48.30
N GLU A 13 56.66 -20.19 -47.20
CA GLU A 13 57.49 -19.00 -46.98
C GLU A 13 58.55 -18.77 -48.07
N ARG A 14 58.94 -19.80 -48.83
CA ARG A 14 59.97 -19.70 -49.87
C ARG A 14 59.41 -19.33 -51.24
N ASN A 15 58.15 -19.62 -51.53
CA ASN A 15 57.56 -19.45 -52.86
C ASN A 15 56.37 -18.47 -52.90
N TYR A 16 55.89 -17.96 -51.76
CA TYR A 16 54.70 -17.09 -51.75
C TYR A 16 54.86 -15.84 -52.62
N GLN A 17 56.06 -15.26 -52.71
CA GLN A 17 56.30 -14.03 -53.47
C GLN A 17 56.14 -14.19 -54.98
N THR A 18 56.18 -15.40 -55.52
CA THR A 18 55.94 -15.70 -56.94
C THR A 18 54.64 -16.45 -57.17
N ALA A 19 53.98 -16.89 -56.10
CA ALA A 19 52.70 -17.59 -56.17
C ALA A 19 51.55 -16.63 -56.53
N THR A 20 50.61 -17.14 -57.33
CA THR A 20 49.36 -16.46 -57.65
C THR A 20 48.18 -17.35 -57.27
N VAL A 21 47.11 -16.74 -56.76
CA VAL A 21 45.88 -17.42 -56.37
C VAL A 21 44.71 -16.77 -57.07
N ARG A 22 43.89 -17.58 -57.74
CA ARG A 22 42.68 -17.13 -58.41
C ARG A 22 41.53 -17.05 -57.42
N PHE A 23 40.94 -15.87 -57.26
CA PHE A 23 39.77 -15.64 -56.41
C PHE A 23 38.76 -14.76 -57.15
N SER A 24 37.49 -15.16 -57.17
CA SER A 24 36.40 -14.44 -57.87
C SER A 24 36.75 -14.01 -59.31
N GLY A 25 37.41 -14.91 -60.06
CA GLY A 25 37.78 -14.69 -61.46
C GLY A 25 39.01 -13.79 -61.69
N THR A 26 39.67 -13.32 -60.63
CA THR A 26 40.87 -12.48 -60.71
C THR A 26 42.08 -13.20 -60.10
N ASP A 27 43.24 -13.06 -60.73
CA ASP A 27 44.50 -13.63 -60.23
C ASP A 27 45.19 -12.63 -59.27
N PHE A 28 45.40 -13.04 -58.03
CA PHE A 28 46.05 -12.24 -56.99
C PHE A 28 47.44 -12.78 -56.69
N LYS A 29 48.43 -11.88 -56.62
CA LYS A 29 49.77 -12.21 -56.12
C LYS A 29 49.74 -12.37 -54.61
N VAL A 30 50.34 -13.45 -54.09
CA VAL A 30 50.43 -13.66 -52.65
C VAL A 30 51.54 -12.78 -52.06
N ILE A 31 51.19 -11.94 -51.10
CA ILE A 31 52.13 -11.01 -50.44
C ILE A 31 52.59 -11.47 -49.05
N GLY A 32 51.96 -12.51 -48.50
CA GLY A 32 52.30 -13.05 -47.19
C GLY A 32 51.40 -14.19 -46.75
N ILE A 33 51.93 -14.98 -45.80
CA ILE A 33 51.23 -16.07 -45.13
C ILE A 33 50.92 -15.64 -43.68
N LEU A 34 49.69 -15.87 -43.24
CA LEU A 34 49.17 -15.45 -41.95
C LEU A 34 49.21 -16.63 -40.98
N ASN A 35 50.04 -16.54 -39.93
CA ASN A 35 50.05 -17.53 -38.87
C ASN A 35 48.86 -17.32 -37.93
N ASN A 36 48.06 -18.37 -37.74
CA ASN A 36 46.81 -18.32 -37.00
C ASN A 36 47.00 -17.85 -35.54
N THR A 37 47.86 -18.54 -34.79
CA THR A 37 48.09 -18.29 -33.36
C THR A 37 48.59 -16.88 -33.10
N ARG A 38 49.55 -16.40 -33.91
CA ARG A 38 50.06 -15.04 -33.78
C ARG A 38 49.01 -13.98 -34.10
N PHE A 39 48.26 -14.17 -35.19
CA PHE A 39 47.25 -13.20 -35.59
C PHE A 39 46.10 -13.11 -34.58
N LYS A 40 45.66 -14.25 -34.05
CA LYS A 40 44.64 -14.32 -32.98
C LYS A 40 45.06 -13.61 -31.69
N GLY A 41 46.37 -13.53 -31.43
CA GLY A 41 46.92 -12.81 -30.29
C GLY A 41 46.90 -11.29 -30.44
N ILE A 42 46.73 -10.76 -31.65
CA ILE A 42 46.66 -9.32 -31.91
C ILE A 42 45.21 -8.85 -31.66
N LYS A 43 45.08 -7.85 -30.79
CA LYS A 43 43.80 -7.26 -30.40
C LYS A 43 43.74 -5.80 -30.80
N ASP A 44 42.54 -5.33 -31.13
CA ASP A 44 42.27 -3.92 -31.37
C ASP A 44 42.13 -3.14 -30.05
N LEU A 45 41.91 -1.83 -30.12
CA LEU A 45 41.73 -0.94 -28.98
C LEU A 45 40.53 -1.34 -28.10
N ASP A 46 39.50 -1.95 -28.66
CA ASP A 46 38.36 -2.50 -27.92
C ASP A 46 38.67 -3.84 -27.21
N ARG A 47 39.88 -4.38 -27.38
CA ARG A 47 40.37 -5.68 -26.90
C ARG A 47 39.77 -6.90 -27.61
N GLU A 48 39.09 -6.69 -28.74
CA GLU A 48 38.57 -7.75 -29.58
C GLU A 48 39.59 -8.20 -30.64
N PRO A 49 39.44 -9.41 -31.21
CA PRO A 49 40.24 -9.85 -32.35
C PRO A 49 40.02 -8.94 -33.58
N LEU A 50 41.07 -8.72 -34.37
CA LEU A 50 40.99 -7.97 -35.65
C LEU A 50 40.20 -8.71 -36.75
N THR A 51 39.77 -9.95 -36.52
CA THR A 51 39.02 -10.73 -37.50
C THR A 51 37.57 -10.24 -37.59
N PRO A 52 36.88 -10.41 -38.74
CA PRO A 52 35.49 -10.01 -38.86
C PRO A 52 34.57 -10.79 -37.92
N VAL A 53 33.50 -10.14 -37.46
CA VAL A 53 32.44 -10.76 -36.66
C VAL A 53 31.64 -11.77 -37.49
N ASP A 54 31.38 -12.95 -36.92
CA ASP A 54 30.49 -13.96 -37.45
C ASP A 54 29.04 -13.72 -36.99
N PHE A 55 28.34 -12.86 -37.75
CA PHE A 55 26.96 -12.52 -37.45
C PHE A 55 25.99 -13.70 -37.59
N ILE A 56 26.30 -14.68 -38.46
CA ILE A 56 25.46 -15.86 -38.68
C ILE A 56 25.53 -16.77 -37.45
N MET A 57 26.74 -17.02 -36.95
CA MET A 57 26.93 -17.80 -35.73
C MET A 57 26.32 -17.10 -34.52
N MET A 58 26.48 -15.78 -34.40
CA MET A 58 25.82 -15.01 -33.35
C MET A 58 24.29 -15.11 -33.39
N GLU A 59 23.69 -15.00 -34.57
CA GLU A 59 22.23 -15.12 -34.71
C GLU A 59 21.75 -16.52 -34.31
N LYS A 60 22.50 -17.56 -34.68
CA LYS A 60 22.23 -18.94 -34.28
C LYS A 60 22.34 -19.15 -32.77
N LEU A 61 23.36 -18.59 -32.13
CA LEU A 61 23.52 -18.64 -30.66
C LEU A 61 22.37 -17.91 -29.94
N ARG A 62 21.93 -16.79 -30.50
CA ARG A 62 20.79 -16.02 -29.97
C ARG A 62 19.47 -16.79 -30.08
N GLN A 63 19.24 -17.49 -31.20
CA GLN A 63 18.07 -18.37 -31.37
C GLN A 63 18.08 -19.57 -30.41
N GLN A 64 19.25 -20.00 -29.96
CA GLN A 64 19.43 -21.08 -28.98
C GLN A 64 19.31 -20.61 -27.52
N GLY A 65 18.95 -19.35 -27.28
CA GLY A 65 18.76 -18.81 -25.93
C GLY A 65 20.05 -18.68 -25.12
N LYS A 66 21.22 -18.73 -25.77
CA LYS A 66 22.48 -18.40 -25.10
C LYS A 66 22.60 -16.88 -24.98
N ASP A 67 22.66 -16.42 -23.74
CA ASP A 67 22.84 -15.02 -23.41
C ASP A 67 24.24 -14.56 -23.84
N LEU A 68 24.32 -13.53 -24.69
CA LEU A 68 25.56 -13.02 -25.29
C LEU A 68 26.08 -11.77 -24.56
N GLY A 69 25.90 -11.74 -23.24
CA GLY A 69 26.43 -10.72 -22.33
C GLY A 69 25.40 -9.72 -21.82
N GLU A 70 25.68 -9.19 -20.62
CA GLU A 70 24.89 -8.16 -19.94
C GLU A 70 24.92 -6.80 -20.68
N ALA A 71 23.86 -6.02 -20.44
CA ALA A 71 23.61 -4.71 -21.03
C ALA A 71 24.86 -3.81 -21.09
N GLY A 72 25.45 -3.71 -22.28
CA GLY A 72 26.52 -2.75 -22.60
C GLY A 72 27.81 -3.37 -23.14
N PHE A 73 28.02 -4.68 -22.99
CA PHE A 73 29.14 -5.41 -23.59
C PHE A 73 28.58 -6.50 -24.49
N ARG A 74 28.58 -6.26 -25.81
CA ARG A 74 28.31 -7.34 -26.77
C ARG A 74 29.60 -8.11 -26.97
N GLU A 75 29.68 -9.34 -26.47
CA GLU A 75 30.79 -10.22 -26.80
C GLU A 75 30.55 -10.74 -28.22
N TYR A 76 31.25 -10.16 -29.20
CA TYR A 76 31.12 -10.61 -30.58
C TYR A 76 31.85 -11.95 -30.77
N VAL A 77 31.23 -12.85 -31.52
CA VAL A 77 31.90 -14.05 -32.02
C VAL A 77 32.61 -13.66 -33.31
N HIS A 78 33.92 -13.87 -33.39
CA HIS A 78 34.70 -13.55 -34.58
C HIS A 78 35.02 -14.81 -35.40
N LEU A 79 35.21 -14.63 -36.69
CA LEU A 79 35.76 -15.68 -37.56
C LEU A 79 37.19 -16.02 -37.14
N GLU A 80 37.53 -17.30 -37.23
CA GLU A 80 38.92 -17.75 -37.01
C GLU A 80 39.83 -17.22 -38.14
N PRO A 81 41.07 -16.80 -37.84
CA PRO A 81 42.02 -16.30 -38.83
C PRO A 81 42.26 -17.26 -40.01
N ASP A 82 42.12 -18.58 -39.77
CA ASP A 82 42.25 -19.61 -40.81
C ASP A 82 41.16 -19.56 -41.89
N ASN A 83 40.03 -18.92 -41.59
CA ASN A 83 38.88 -18.84 -42.48
C ASN A 83 38.80 -17.51 -43.25
N ILE A 84 39.80 -16.63 -43.14
CA ILE A 84 39.75 -15.29 -43.74
C ILE A 84 40.90 -15.05 -44.73
N ILE A 85 40.63 -14.31 -45.81
CA ILE A 85 41.67 -13.87 -46.74
C ILE A 85 41.75 -12.36 -46.67
N LEU A 86 42.97 -11.84 -46.44
CA LEU A 86 43.24 -10.40 -46.50
C LEU A 86 43.51 -10.02 -47.96
N VAL A 87 42.68 -9.11 -48.47
CA VAL A 87 42.78 -8.57 -49.84
C VAL A 87 42.68 -7.04 -49.79
N PRO A 88 43.06 -6.32 -50.86
CA PRO A 88 42.95 -4.87 -50.89
C PRO A 88 41.51 -4.38 -50.66
N PHE A 89 41.36 -3.28 -49.92
CA PHE A 89 40.06 -2.70 -49.54
C PHE A 89 39.12 -2.49 -50.74
N GLN A 90 39.61 -1.86 -51.81
CA GLN A 90 38.82 -1.60 -53.00
C GLN A 90 38.29 -2.88 -53.68
N THR A 91 39.05 -3.98 -53.59
CA THR A 91 38.62 -5.28 -54.11
C THR A 91 37.41 -5.80 -53.38
N ILE A 92 37.37 -5.73 -52.05
CA ILE A 92 36.23 -6.17 -51.24
C ILE A 92 34.99 -5.32 -51.54
N LEU A 93 35.16 -4.00 -51.64
CA LEU A 93 34.04 -3.11 -51.98
C LEU A 93 33.45 -3.43 -53.36
N ASN A 94 34.30 -3.67 -54.36
CA ASN A 94 33.85 -4.04 -55.71
C ASN A 94 33.14 -5.40 -55.75
N LEU A 95 33.45 -6.30 -54.80
CA LEU A 95 32.78 -7.58 -54.62
C LEU A 95 31.50 -7.49 -53.76
N GLY A 96 31.09 -6.29 -53.36
CA GLY A 96 29.87 -6.04 -52.59
C GLY A 96 30.04 -6.15 -51.07
N GLY A 97 31.26 -6.05 -50.54
CA GLY A 97 31.49 -6.01 -49.10
C GLY A 97 31.13 -4.66 -48.46
N ASP A 98 30.79 -4.69 -47.17
CA ASP A 98 30.44 -3.51 -46.37
C ASP A 98 31.63 -2.99 -45.55
N LEU A 99 31.62 -1.68 -45.25
CA LEU A 99 32.53 -1.09 -44.26
C LEU A 99 32.12 -1.51 -42.85
N ARG A 100 33.04 -2.16 -42.12
CA ARG A 100 32.77 -2.69 -40.76
C ARG A 100 33.57 -2.04 -39.65
N SER A 101 34.84 -1.71 -39.90
CA SER A 101 35.72 -1.03 -38.94
C SER A 101 36.53 0.05 -39.66
N ILE A 102 36.81 1.14 -38.95
CA ILE A 102 37.67 2.22 -39.43
C ILE A 102 38.70 2.48 -38.33
N GLY A 103 39.95 2.12 -38.61
CA GLY A 103 41.10 2.55 -37.81
C GLY A 103 41.67 3.84 -38.37
N MET A 104 41.90 4.82 -37.51
CA MET A 104 42.58 6.08 -37.87
C MET A 104 43.78 6.26 -36.95
N ASP A 105 44.92 6.56 -37.55
CA ASP A 105 46.13 6.92 -36.81
C ASP A 105 46.25 8.45 -36.75
N PHE A 106 46.64 8.97 -35.58
CA PHE A 106 46.76 10.39 -35.32
C PHE A 106 48.14 10.70 -34.77
N VAL A 107 48.69 11.85 -35.18
CA VAL A 107 50.07 12.23 -34.84
C VAL A 107 50.20 12.69 -33.38
N ASP A 108 49.14 13.27 -32.81
CA ASP A 108 49.17 13.85 -31.47
C ASP A 108 47.88 13.58 -30.67
N GLU A 109 48.04 13.40 -29.35
CA GLU A 109 46.92 13.11 -28.42
C GLU A 109 45.86 14.21 -28.39
N LYS A 110 46.26 15.46 -28.66
CA LYS A 110 45.34 16.60 -28.65
C LYS A 110 44.38 16.53 -29.84
N THR A 111 44.89 16.22 -31.02
CA THR A 111 44.08 16.00 -32.23
C THR A 111 43.12 14.82 -32.04
N VAL A 112 43.55 13.75 -31.36
CA VAL A 112 42.66 12.62 -31.01
C VAL A 112 41.46 13.12 -30.19
N SER A 113 41.71 13.88 -29.12
CA SER A 113 40.65 14.43 -28.27
C SER A 113 39.71 15.38 -29.02
N ASP A 114 40.25 16.28 -29.84
CA ASP A 114 39.47 17.27 -30.59
C ASP A 114 38.56 16.60 -31.64
N VAL A 115 39.10 15.60 -32.36
CA VAL A 115 38.34 14.83 -33.36
C VAL A 115 37.25 14.00 -32.67
N LEU A 116 37.57 13.30 -31.58
CA LEU A 116 36.59 12.53 -30.83
C LEU A 116 35.46 13.41 -30.27
N ALA A 117 35.79 14.58 -29.70
CA ALA A 117 34.79 15.52 -29.21
C ALA A 117 33.79 15.95 -30.29
N SER A 118 34.24 16.05 -31.54
CA SER A 118 33.40 16.40 -32.68
C SER A 118 32.59 15.23 -33.25
N LEU A 119 33.13 14.01 -33.22
CA LEU A 119 32.52 12.82 -33.81
C LEU A 119 31.54 12.12 -32.86
N MET A 120 31.82 12.13 -31.56
CA MET A 120 31.00 11.47 -30.54
C MET A 120 29.50 11.84 -30.62
N PRO A 121 29.10 13.14 -30.71
CA PRO A 121 27.69 13.50 -30.75
C PRO A 121 27.00 13.09 -32.06
N ARG A 122 27.77 12.87 -33.14
CA ARG A 122 27.25 12.60 -34.49
C ARG A 122 27.07 11.12 -34.76
N LEU A 123 27.99 10.29 -34.25
CA LEU A 123 28.01 8.86 -34.55
C LEU A 123 27.11 8.06 -33.62
N GLY A 124 26.91 8.49 -32.37
CA GLY A 124 26.05 7.74 -31.43
C GLY A 124 26.61 6.36 -31.04
N MET A 125 27.89 6.08 -31.32
CA MET A 125 28.55 4.79 -31.10
C MET A 125 29.69 4.91 -30.08
N ASN A 126 30.12 3.78 -29.52
CA ASN A 126 31.36 3.72 -28.73
C ASN A 126 32.56 3.94 -29.65
N LEU A 127 33.42 4.89 -29.30
CA LEU A 127 34.69 5.17 -29.97
C LEU A 127 35.83 4.81 -29.03
N TYR A 128 36.90 4.23 -29.57
CA TYR A 128 38.07 3.81 -28.80
C TYR A 128 39.28 4.57 -29.30
N ALA A 129 40.11 5.08 -28.39
CA ALA A 129 41.33 5.79 -28.72
C ALA A 129 42.48 5.38 -27.81
N GLY A 130 43.63 5.10 -28.42
CA GLY A 130 44.90 5.00 -27.72
C GLY A 130 45.51 6.40 -27.57
N MET A 131 45.79 6.82 -26.33
CA MET A 131 46.55 8.03 -26.04
C MET A 131 47.67 7.64 -25.06
N GLY A 132 48.91 7.73 -25.52
CA GLY A 132 50.08 7.20 -24.83
C GLY A 132 49.98 5.68 -24.64
N ASP A 133 50.20 5.22 -23.42
CA ASP A 133 50.12 3.79 -23.04
C ASP A 133 48.72 3.39 -22.52
N ARG A 134 47.71 4.22 -22.77
CA ARG A 134 46.34 4.03 -22.25
C ARG A 134 45.32 4.03 -23.36
N ILE A 135 44.34 3.14 -23.21
CA ILE A 135 43.18 3.08 -24.10
C ILE A 135 41.99 3.70 -23.39
N TYR A 136 41.37 4.67 -24.05
CA TYR A 136 40.20 5.39 -23.59
C TYR A 136 38.99 4.99 -24.43
N ARG A 137 37.87 4.72 -23.74
CA ARG A 137 36.57 4.50 -24.37
C ARG A 137 35.72 5.75 -24.21
N TYR A 138 35.23 6.23 -25.33
CA TYR A 138 34.36 7.37 -25.45
C TYR A 138 32.97 6.88 -25.88
N SER A 139 31.92 7.27 -25.16
CA SER A 139 30.55 6.89 -25.50
C SER A 139 29.61 8.07 -25.36
N SER A 140 28.77 8.28 -26.37
CA SER A 140 27.65 9.23 -26.33
C SER A 140 26.50 8.73 -25.46
N ILE A 141 26.42 7.41 -25.26
CA ILE A 141 25.52 6.79 -24.31
C ILE A 141 26.32 6.73 -23.03
N ALA A 142 26.24 7.80 -22.23
CA ALA A 142 26.37 7.60 -20.80
C ALA A 142 25.30 6.57 -20.46
N SER A 143 25.68 5.30 -20.34
CA SER A 143 24.91 4.38 -19.53
C SER A 143 24.82 5.09 -18.20
N THR A 144 23.69 5.75 -17.94
CA THR A 144 23.33 6.10 -16.58
C THR A 144 23.22 4.75 -15.92
N SER A 145 24.35 4.25 -15.40
CA SER A 145 24.33 3.14 -14.48
C SER A 145 23.32 3.58 -13.44
N ILE A 146 22.25 2.82 -13.31
CA ILE A 146 21.24 2.99 -12.25
C ILE A 146 21.90 2.52 -10.94
N SER A 147 23.10 3.04 -10.66
CA SER A 147 23.89 2.82 -9.47
C SER A 147 23.63 4.03 -8.59
N GLY A 148 22.87 3.83 -7.51
CA GLY A 148 22.49 4.92 -6.59
C GLY A 148 20.98 5.10 -6.38
N VAL A 149 20.11 4.39 -7.11
CA VAL A 149 18.66 4.39 -6.80
C VAL A 149 18.40 3.80 -5.42
N GLY A 150 19.23 2.85 -4.98
CA GLY A 150 19.19 2.34 -3.60
C GLY A 150 19.40 3.43 -2.55
N ASP A 151 20.27 4.41 -2.84
CA ASP A 151 20.58 5.51 -1.90
C ASP A 151 19.41 6.50 -1.78
N LEU A 152 18.53 6.56 -2.78
CA LEU A 152 17.32 7.38 -2.76
C LEU A 152 16.18 6.75 -1.94
N ALA A 153 16.25 5.46 -1.63
CA ALA A 153 15.19 4.77 -0.91
C ALA A 153 14.94 5.36 0.48
N ILE A 154 16.01 5.63 1.23
CA ILE A 154 15.92 6.16 2.60
C ILE A 154 15.36 7.60 2.61
N PRO A 155 15.86 8.57 1.82
CA PRO A 155 15.27 9.91 1.75
C PRO A 155 13.81 9.90 1.30
N ILE A 156 13.45 9.07 0.30
CA ILE A 156 12.07 8.93 -0.16
C ILE A 156 11.18 8.42 0.97
N LEU A 157 11.64 7.42 1.73
CA LEU A 157 10.90 6.88 2.87
C LEU A 157 10.71 7.94 3.97
N ILE A 158 11.75 8.70 4.30
CA ILE A 158 11.67 9.77 5.29
C ILE A 158 10.67 10.84 4.84
N ALA A 159 10.75 11.29 3.59
CA ALA A 159 9.81 12.25 3.03
C ALA A 159 8.36 11.71 3.05
N ALA A 160 8.18 10.45 2.69
CA ALA A 160 6.90 9.77 2.73
C ALA A 160 6.29 9.74 4.13
N LEU A 161 7.10 9.46 5.17
CA LEU A 161 6.67 9.44 6.56
C LEU A 161 6.36 10.85 7.10
N ILE A 162 7.12 11.86 6.68
CA ILE A 162 6.85 13.26 7.04
C ILE A 162 5.49 13.67 6.48
N VAL A 163 5.27 13.45 5.17
CA VAL A 163 3.98 13.77 4.52
C VAL A 163 2.84 13.03 5.18
N LEU A 164 3.01 11.73 5.45
CA LEU A 164 2.03 10.92 6.16
C LEU A 164 1.63 11.56 7.50
N ASN A 165 2.61 11.89 8.34
CA ASN A 165 2.39 12.44 9.67
C ASN A 165 1.74 13.84 9.61
N THR A 166 2.20 14.70 8.70
CA THR A 166 1.64 16.04 8.51
C THR A 166 0.19 16.00 8.02
N MET A 167 -0.11 15.16 7.02
CA MET A 167 -1.49 15.01 6.53
C MET A 167 -2.40 14.39 7.58
N LEU A 168 -1.90 13.43 8.37
CA LEU A 168 -2.66 12.88 9.49
C LEU A 168 -2.98 13.95 10.55
N GLY A 169 -2.01 14.78 10.91
CA GLY A 169 -2.19 15.91 11.82
C GLY A 169 -3.25 16.88 11.30
N SER A 170 -3.17 17.26 10.02
CA SER A 170 -4.15 18.14 9.37
C SER A 170 -5.59 17.61 9.44
N VAL A 171 -5.78 16.29 9.27
CA VAL A 171 -7.10 15.64 9.40
C VAL A 171 -7.64 15.81 10.83
N PHE A 172 -6.81 15.62 11.84
CA PHE A 172 -7.21 15.74 13.24
C PHE A 172 -7.45 17.20 13.68
N GLU A 173 -6.76 18.16 13.10
CA GLU A 173 -7.01 19.59 13.33
C GLU A 173 -8.34 20.03 12.71
N ARG A 174 -8.68 19.51 11.53
CA ARG A 174 -9.89 19.89 10.77
C ARG A 174 -11.11 19.00 11.01
N LEU A 175 -11.16 18.27 12.13
CA LEU A 175 -12.29 17.40 12.48
C LEU A 175 -13.64 18.12 12.45
N ARG A 176 -13.70 19.36 12.93
CA ARG A 176 -14.95 20.14 12.94
C ARG A 176 -15.47 20.39 11.52
N GLU A 177 -14.59 20.69 10.58
CA GLU A 177 -14.94 20.94 9.18
C GLU A 177 -15.45 19.66 8.51
N ILE A 178 -14.78 18.53 8.76
CA ILE A 178 -15.20 17.20 8.26
C ILE A 178 -16.62 16.87 8.71
N HIS A 179 -16.97 17.14 9.97
CA HIS A 179 -18.32 16.93 10.48
C HIS A 179 -19.35 17.88 9.85
N ILE A 180 -18.98 19.13 9.57
CA ILE A 180 -19.85 20.09 8.87
C ILE A 180 -20.15 19.58 7.46
N PHE A 181 -19.13 19.16 6.71
CA PHE A 181 -19.29 18.59 5.37
C PHE A 181 -20.19 17.36 5.37
N SER A 182 -20.01 16.47 6.34
CA SER A 182 -20.82 15.27 6.50
C SER A 182 -22.28 15.60 6.86
N SER A 183 -22.50 16.65 7.66
CA SER A 183 -23.85 17.13 8.03
C SER A 183 -24.61 17.74 6.87
N ILE A 184 -23.90 18.28 5.87
CA ILE A 184 -24.47 18.82 4.63
C ILE A 184 -24.68 17.70 3.58
N GLY A 185 -24.28 16.46 3.89
CA GLY A 185 -24.54 15.28 3.06
C GLY A 185 -23.40 14.88 2.12
N LEU A 186 -22.17 15.36 2.33
CA LEU A 186 -21.03 14.86 1.58
C LEU A 186 -20.76 13.39 1.92
N ALA A 187 -20.58 12.58 0.87
CA ALA A 187 -20.18 11.19 1.04
C ALA A 187 -18.79 11.12 1.70
N PRO A 188 -18.54 10.15 2.60
CA PRO A 188 -17.22 9.93 3.21
C PRO A 188 -16.08 9.86 2.20
N SER A 189 -16.31 9.20 1.06
CA SER A 189 -15.35 9.12 -0.05
C SER A 189 -14.97 10.48 -0.62
N HIS A 190 -15.92 11.42 -0.71
CA HIS A 190 -15.66 12.78 -1.21
C HIS A 190 -14.79 13.58 -0.24
N VAL A 191 -14.97 13.39 1.07
CA VAL A 191 -14.08 14.00 2.06
C VAL A 191 -12.66 13.47 1.88
N GLY A 192 -12.49 12.15 1.74
CA GLY A 192 -11.18 11.56 1.45
C GLY A 192 -10.54 12.13 0.18
N VAL A 193 -11.31 12.29 -0.90
CA VAL A 193 -10.83 12.88 -2.17
C VAL A 193 -10.38 14.33 -2.00
N LEU A 194 -11.04 15.13 -1.14
CA LEU A 194 -10.64 16.50 -0.86
C LEU A 194 -9.21 16.57 -0.29
N PHE A 195 -8.89 15.72 0.69
CA PHE A 195 -7.54 15.64 1.26
C PHE A 195 -6.51 15.11 0.25
N MET A 196 -6.90 14.19 -0.63
CA MET A 196 -6.03 13.73 -1.71
C MET A 196 -5.73 14.84 -2.72
N ALA A 197 -6.73 15.68 -3.05
CA ALA A 197 -6.56 16.83 -3.92
C ALA A 197 -5.66 17.90 -3.27
N GLU A 198 -5.79 18.14 -1.96
CA GLU A 198 -4.89 19.04 -1.22
C GLU A 198 -3.43 18.55 -1.27
N ALA A 199 -3.20 17.26 -1.03
CA ALA A 199 -1.87 16.68 -1.15
C ALA A 199 -1.31 16.72 -2.59
N PHE A 200 -2.16 16.57 -3.61
CA PHE A 200 -1.74 16.74 -5.00
C PHE A 200 -1.22 18.16 -5.28
N VAL A 201 -1.91 19.19 -4.76
CA VAL A 201 -1.46 20.58 -4.88
C VAL A 201 -0.11 20.76 -4.19
N TYR A 202 0.07 20.23 -2.98
CA TYR A 202 1.37 20.27 -2.30
C TYR A 202 2.47 19.52 -3.07
N ALA A 203 2.14 18.39 -3.69
CA ALA A 203 3.09 17.63 -4.51
C ALA A 203 3.58 18.43 -5.72
N VAL A 204 2.66 19.10 -6.43
CA VAL A 204 2.99 19.94 -7.59
C VAL A 204 3.83 21.13 -7.18
N LEU A 205 3.43 21.86 -6.13
CA LEU A 205 4.18 23.00 -5.62
C LEU A 205 5.56 22.60 -5.10
N GLY A 206 5.64 21.45 -4.40
CA GLY A 206 6.87 20.89 -3.89
C GLY A 206 7.83 20.47 -5.01
N ALA A 207 7.32 19.83 -6.07
CA ALA A 207 8.12 19.44 -7.22
C ALA A 207 8.69 20.67 -7.97
N ILE A 208 7.87 21.69 -8.21
CA ILE A 208 8.33 22.94 -8.86
C ILE A 208 9.38 23.63 -8.00
N SER A 209 9.11 23.80 -6.70
CA SER A 209 10.02 24.47 -5.78
C SER A 209 11.33 23.70 -5.61
N GLY A 210 11.25 22.37 -5.48
CA GLY A 210 12.41 21.49 -5.39
C GLY A 210 13.27 21.50 -6.64
N TYR A 211 12.64 21.53 -7.83
CA TYR A 211 13.36 21.66 -9.10
C TYR A 211 14.14 22.98 -9.17
N LEU A 212 13.50 24.11 -8.83
CA LEU A 212 14.14 25.42 -8.83
C LEU A 212 15.29 25.48 -7.81
N LEU A 213 15.10 24.96 -6.60
CA LEU A 213 16.15 24.89 -5.58
C LEU A 213 17.33 24.02 -6.03
N GLY A 214 17.06 22.88 -6.67
CA GLY A 214 18.09 22.02 -7.25
C GLY A 214 18.91 22.73 -8.31
N GLN A 215 18.24 23.44 -9.23
CA GLN A 215 18.89 24.24 -10.27
C GLN A 215 19.79 25.35 -9.70
N VAL A 216 19.31 26.08 -8.70
CA VAL A 216 20.08 27.12 -8.02
C VAL A 216 21.28 26.51 -7.30
N THR A 217 21.09 25.42 -6.58
CA THR A 217 22.15 24.72 -5.84
C THR A 217 23.26 24.26 -6.78
N VAL A 218 22.90 23.64 -7.90
CA VAL A 218 23.88 23.19 -8.90
C VAL A 218 24.65 24.38 -9.50
N LYS A 219 23.97 25.48 -9.85
CA LYS A 219 24.64 26.68 -10.37
C LYS A 219 25.63 27.27 -9.35
N LEU A 220 25.27 27.29 -8.07
CA LEU A 220 26.18 27.75 -7.02
C LEU A 220 27.39 26.85 -6.89
N ILE A 221 27.20 25.52 -6.87
CA ILE A 221 28.28 24.55 -6.82
C ILE A 221 29.26 24.73 -7.98
N ALA A 222 28.72 24.89 -9.21
CA ALA A 222 29.52 25.13 -10.41
C ALA A 222 30.27 26.47 -10.35
N TYR A 223 29.60 27.53 -9.87
CA TYR A 223 30.20 28.86 -9.75
C TYR A 223 31.36 28.91 -8.75
N PHE A 224 31.23 28.23 -7.60
CA PHE A 224 32.26 28.20 -6.57
C PHE A 224 33.36 27.15 -6.82
N GLY A 225 33.26 26.36 -7.89
CA GLY A 225 34.27 25.34 -8.23
C GLY A 225 34.43 24.27 -7.15
N ILE A 226 33.39 23.98 -6.35
CA ILE A 226 33.47 23.08 -5.18
C ILE A 226 33.84 21.66 -5.59
N PHE A 227 33.47 21.24 -6.81
CA PHE A 227 33.82 19.95 -7.40
C PHE A 227 34.48 20.13 -8.77
N GLU A 228 35.81 20.05 -8.82
CA GLU A 228 36.55 20.05 -10.09
C GLU A 228 36.23 18.77 -10.90
N GLY A 229 35.89 18.95 -12.19
CA GLY A 229 35.64 17.84 -13.12
C GLY A 229 34.20 17.28 -13.14
N LEU A 230 33.27 17.83 -12.36
CA LEU A 230 31.88 17.38 -12.35
C LEU A 230 31.07 18.01 -13.48
N ALA A 231 30.98 17.32 -14.63
CA ALA A 231 30.09 17.69 -15.72
C ALA A 231 28.64 17.25 -15.41
N LEU A 232 27.86 18.13 -14.75
CA LEU A 232 26.47 17.86 -14.44
C LEU A 232 25.60 17.97 -15.71
N ASN A 233 25.08 16.82 -16.17
CA ASN A 233 24.19 16.75 -17.32
C ASN A 233 22.73 17.02 -16.89
N PHE A 234 22.14 18.07 -17.44
CA PHE A 234 20.73 18.39 -17.24
C PHE A 234 19.87 17.67 -18.29
N SER A 235 19.48 16.43 -18.00
CA SER A 235 18.48 15.74 -18.81
C SER A 235 17.07 16.20 -18.42
N SER A 236 16.34 16.79 -19.38
CA SER A 236 14.93 17.15 -19.21
C SER A 236 14.08 15.93 -18.87
N LEU A 237 14.45 14.76 -19.42
CA LEU A 237 13.74 13.50 -19.17
C LEU A 237 13.86 13.08 -17.70
N SER A 238 15.05 13.21 -17.11
CA SER A 238 15.29 12.88 -15.70
C SER A 238 14.51 13.80 -14.75
N ALA A 239 14.34 15.08 -15.10
CA ALA A 239 13.54 16.02 -14.33
C ALA A 239 12.04 15.68 -14.35
N VAL A 240 11.53 15.21 -15.50
CA VAL A 240 10.14 14.72 -15.60
C VAL A 240 9.95 13.47 -14.74
N PHE A 241 10.86 12.50 -14.85
CA PHE A 241 10.80 11.28 -14.04
C PHE A 241 10.86 11.56 -12.54
N SER A 242 11.75 12.45 -12.09
CA SER A 242 11.85 12.80 -10.67
C SER A 242 10.59 13.51 -10.16
N THR A 243 9.99 14.39 -10.97
CA THR A 243 8.74 15.07 -10.63
C THR A 243 7.59 14.09 -10.50
N VAL A 244 7.44 13.17 -11.45
CA VAL A 244 6.40 12.12 -11.39
C VAL A 244 6.62 11.23 -10.17
N LEU A 245 7.86 10.84 -9.87
CA LEU A 245 8.18 10.03 -8.70
C LEU A 245 7.78 10.74 -7.40
N VAL A 246 8.12 12.03 -7.24
CA VAL A 246 7.75 12.82 -6.07
C VAL A 246 6.23 12.89 -5.91
N ILE A 247 5.49 13.15 -7.00
CA ILE A 247 4.02 13.19 -6.95
C ILE A 247 3.45 11.84 -6.51
N LEU A 248 3.94 10.74 -7.07
CA LEU A 248 3.49 9.40 -6.70
C LEU A 248 3.77 9.08 -5.23
N VAL A 249 4.94 9.44 -4.73
CA VAL A 249 5.31 9.23 -3.31
C VAL A 249 4.38 10.01 -2.39
N VAL A 250 4.15 11.31 -2.66
CA VAL A 250 3.27 12.15 -1.84
C VAL A 250 1.84 11.61 -1.84
N LEU A 251 1.31 11.24 -3.00
CA LEU A 251 -0.04 10.68 -3.11
C LEU A 251 -0.14 9.34 -2.37
N ALA A 252 0.83 8.45 -2.56
CA ALA A 252 0.88 7.15 -1.89
C ALA A 252 0.89 7.30 -0.36
N SER A 253 1.71 8.22 0.16
CA SER A 253 1.75 8.56 1.59
C SER A 253 0.45 9.13 2.13
N THR A 254 -0.34 9.79 1.27
CA THR A 254 -1.61 10.42 1.66
C THR A 254 -2.80 9.46 1.62
N ILE A 255 -2.66 8.27 1.02
CA ILE A 255 -3.76 7.29 0.94
C ILE A 255 -4.30 6.95 2.34
N TYR A 256 -3.43 6.70 3.32
CA TYR A 256 -3.87 6.36 4.68
C TYR A 256 -4.58 7.54 5.38
N PRO A 257 -4.00 8.76 5.45
CA PRO A 257 -4.67 9.93 6.01
C PRO A 257 -6.01 10.25 5.33
N SER A 258 -6.07 10.16 3.98
CA SER A 258 -7.29 10.39 3.20
C SER A 258 -8.41 9.40 3.57
N ARG A 259 -8.06 8.11 3.71
CA ARG A 259 -9.00 7.10 4.23
C ARG A 259 -9.45 7.43 5.64
N LYS A 260 -8.52 7.84 6.50
CA LYS A 260 -8.85 8.19 7.88
C LYS A 260 -9.81 9.39 7.95
N ALA A 261 -9.64 10.39 7.09
CA ALA A 261 -10.57 11.52 6.96
C ALA A 261 -11.97 11.06 6.53
N ALA A 262 -12.05 10.13 5.57
CA ALA A 262 -13.32 9.52 5.16
C ALA A 262 -13.99 8.76 6.32
N ASP A 263 -13.23 7.97 7.09
CA ASP A 263 -13.77 7.21 8.23
C ASP A 263 -14.28 8.13 9.36
N VAL A 264 -13.67 9.30 9.54
CA VAL A 264 -14.18 10.32 10.47
C VAL A 264 -15.46 10.96 9.93
N ALA A 265 -15.54 11.15 8.62
CA ALA A 265 -16.71 11.72 7.96
C ALA A 265 -17.94 10.81 8.01
N THR A 266 -17.77 9.50 8.18
CA THR A 266 -18.90 8.66 8.57
C THR A 266 -19.35 9.09 9.96
N PRO A 267 -20.57 9.63 10.14
CA PRO A 267 -21.16 9.69 11.46
C PRO A 267 -21.30 8.24 11.88
N SER A 268 -20.34 7.75 12.66
CA SER A 268 -20.40 6.40 13.13
C SER A 268 -21.74 6.29 13.85
N ILE A 269 -22.52 5.34 13.37
CA ILE A 269 -23.55 4.68 14.15
C ILE A 269 -22.81 3.93 15.27
N ASP A 270 -22.03 4.63 16.10
CA ASP A 270 -21.68 4.19 17.44
C ASP A 270 -22.84 4.56 18.36
N ARG A 271 -24.02 4.04 18.00
CA ARG A 271 -25.12 3.79 18.93
C ARG A 271 -25.01 2.36 19.49
N SER A 272 -23.80 1.80 19.53
CA SER A 272 -23.55 0.56 20.25
C SER A 272 -23.42 0.91 21.73
N TRP A 273 -24.55 0.87 22.43
CA TRP A 273 -24.58 0.93 23.90
C TRP A 273 -23.52 -0.03 24.46
N LYS A 274 -22.55 0.52 25.20
CA LYS A 274 -21.46 -0.23 25.82
C LYS A 274 -21.88 -0.63 27.23
N VAL A 275 -22.02 -1.93 27.45
CA VAL A 275 -22.32 -2.49 28.78
C VAL A 275 -21.07 -2.32 29.66
N PRO A 276 -21.17 -1.77 30.88
CA PRO A 276 -20.04 -1.66 31.80
C PRO A 276 -19.50 -3.05 32.18
N GLU A 277 -18.29 -3.11 32.74
CA GLU A 277 -17.72 -4.36 33.27
C GLU A 277 -18.29 -4.67 34.67
N PRO A 278 -18.59 -5.94 35.01
CA PRO A 278 -19.07 -6.31 36.33
C PRO A 278 -17.99 -6.13 37.41
N GLN A 279 -18.42 -5.88 38.64
CA GLN A 279 -17.58 -5.81 39.83
C GLN A 279 -17.72 -7.11 40.62
N GLY A 280 -16.86 -8.09 40.32
CA GLY A 280 -16.98 -9.44 40.89
C GLY A 280 -18.26 -10.11 40.40
N ASP A 281 -19.18 -10.36 41.34
CA ASP A 281 -20.46 -11.03 41.08
C ASP A 281 -21.62 -10.05 40.89
N GLU A 282 -21.37 -8.75 41.04
CA GLU A 282 -22.35 -7.70 40.89
C GLU A 282 -22.21 -6.98 39.55
N TRP A 283 -23.32 -6.77 38.87
CA TRP A 283 -23.35 -6.05 37.60
C TRP A 283 -24.50 -5.05 37.55
N ALA A 284 -24.18 -3.77 37.65
CA ALA A 284 -25.12 -2.67 37.44
C ALA A 284 -25.02 -2.18 35.99
N ILE A 285 -26.13 -2.30 35.26
CA ILE A 285 -26.21 -2.05 33.83
C ILE A 285 -27.26 -0.96 33.57
N PRO A 286 -26.86 0.30 33.33
CA PRO A 286 -27.79 1.36 32.97
C PRO A 286 -28.32 1.10 31.56
N LEU A 287 -29.63 0.95 31.42
CA LEU A 287 -30.26 0.68 30.13
C LEU A 287 -30.44 2.00 29.36
N PRO A 288 -30.27 2.00 28.02
CA PRO A 288 -30.37 3.21 27.20
C PRO A 288 -31.83 3.55 26.90
N PHE A 289 -32.69 3.47 27.91
CA PHE A 289 -34.12 3.71 27.85
C PHE A 289 -34.53 4.56 29.05
N SER A 290 -35.30 5.61 28.77
CA SER A 290 -36.02 6.38 29.77
C SER A 290 -37.51 6.36 29.46
N VAL A 291 -38.32 6.51 30.50
CA VAL A 291 -39.78 6.57 30.40
C VAL A 291 -40.33 7.73 31.20
N THR A 292 -41.49 8.22 30.80
CA THR A 292 -42.24 9.24 31.55
C THR A 292 -42.91 8.60 32.76
N GLY A 293 -43.22 9.40 33.78
CA GLY A 293 -43.73 8.91 35.06
C GLY A 293 -45.11 8.27 34.95
N ASP A 294 -45.96 8.76 34.05
CA ASP A 294 -47.24 8.12 33.71
C ASP A 294 -47.03 6.71 33.13
N GLN A 295 -46.00 6.52 32.29
CA GLN A 295 -45.70 5.25 31.62
C GLN A 295 -44.86 4.29 32.47
N ALA A 296 -44.17 4.77 33.52
CA ALA A 296 -43.22 3.99 34.30
C ALA A 296 -43.86 2.74 34.93
N ILE A 297 -45.05 2.87 35.52
CA ILE A 297 -45.78 1.75 36.13
C ILE A 297 -46.26 0.75 35.07
N ALA A 298 -46.77 1.25 33.94
CA ALA A 298 -47.31 0.44 32.88
C ALA A 298 -46.21 -0.41 32.21
N LEU A 299 -45.04 0.20 32.00
CA LEU A 299 -43.85 -0.50 31.54
C LEU A 299 -43.41 -1.60 32.52
N ASN A 300 -43.35 -1.31 33.82
CA ASN A 300 -42.94 -2.31 34.81
C ASN A 300 -43.90 -3.51 34.82
N ARG A 301 -45.19 -3.28 34.65
CA ARG A 301 -46.18 -4.36 34.53
C ARG A 301 -46.02 -5.16 33.25
N PHE A 302 -45.86 -4.49 32.12
CA PHE A 302 -45.57 -5.15 30.84
C PHE A 302 -44.33 -6.06 30.94
N LEU A 303 -43.25 -5.54 31.54
CA LEU A 303 -42.03 -6.32 31.74
C LEU A 303 -42.20 -7.44 32.76
N SER A 304 -42.96 -7.22 33.84
CA SER A 304 -43.24 -8.25 34.83
C SER A 304 -44.10 -9.38 34.27
N GLU A 305 -45.11 -9.07 33.46
CA GLU A 305 -45.92 -10.07 32.75
C GLU A 305 -45.04 -10.86 31.77
N TRP A 306 -44.18 -10.16 31.03
CA TRP A 306 -43.22 -10.82 30.14
C TRP A 306 -42.27 -11.74 30.91
N PHE A 307 -41.71 -11.31 32.04
CA PHE A 307 -40.87 -12.18 32.86
C PHE A 307 -41.65 -13.36 33.45
N ALA A 308 -42.87 -13.15 33.95
CA ALA A 308 -43.71 -14.22 34.47
C ALA A 308 -44.03 -15.29 33.41
N ALA A 309 -44.20 -14.89 32.14
CA ALA A 309 -44.39 -15.82 31.04
C ALA A 309 -43.20 -16.77 30.80
N TYR A 310 -42.00 -16.49 31.35
CA TYR A 310 -40.83 -17.37 31.30
C TYR A 310 -40.67 -18.26 32.54
N GLU A 311 -41.58 -18.20 33.50
CA GLU A 311 -41.56 -19.07 34.69
C GLU A 311 -42.10 -20.49 34.39
N GLU A 312 -43.03 -20.60 33.44
CA GLU A 312 -43.66 -21.88 33.06
C GLU A 312 -42.95 -22.62 31.92
N TYR A 313 -42.05 -21.96 31.19
CA TYR A 313 -41.43 -22.50 29.98
C TYR A 313 -39.95 -22.83 30.17
N SER A 314 -39.57 -24.10 30.00
CA SER A 314 -38.17 -24.56 30.00
C SER A 314 -37.48 -24.49 28.63
N ILE A 315 -38.14 -23.89 27.63
CA ILE A 315 -37.65 -23.77 26.25
C ILE A 315 -37.51 -22.29 25.91
N GLY A 316 -36.27 -21.80 25.78
CA GLY A 316 -36.01 -20.40 25.44
C GLY A 316 -34.59 -19.94 25.72
N ASP A 317 -34.41 -18.61 25.67
CA ASP A 317 -33.12 -17.95 25.92
C ASP A 317 -32.75 -17.90 27.42
N PHE A 318 -33.75 -17.96 28.29
CA PHE A 318 -33.63 -17.99 29.74
C PHE A 318 -34.91 -18.56 30.37
N VAL A 319 -34.85 -18.91 31.65
CA VAL A 319 -35.99 -19.31 32.50
C VAL A 319 -35.99 -18.43 33.73
N THR A 320 -37.16 -18.05 34.24
CA THR A 320 -37.29 -17.23 35.45
C THR A 320 -37.99 -17.97 36.59
N GLN A 321 -37.84 -17.47 37.81
CA GLN A 321 -38.60 -17.94 38.97
C GLN A 321 -38.78 -16.79 39.97
N ASN A 322 -39.89 -16.82 40.72
CA ASN A 322 -40.21 -15.87 41.78
C ASN A 322 -40.24 -14.41 41.26
N VAL A 323 -40.93 -14.17 40.14
CA VAL A 323 -41.09 -12.82 39.62
C VAL A 323 -41.97 -12.02 40.56
N SER A 324 -41.43 -10.97 41.16
CA SER A 324 -42.15 -10.07 42.04
C SER A 324 -41.92 -8.62 41.64
N THR A 325 -42.92 -7.77 41.92
CA THR A 325 -42.83 -6.33 41.74
C THR A 325 -42.90 -5.63 43.07
N GLU A 326 -42.04 -4.64 43.28
CA GLU A 326 -42.05 -3.78 44.46
C GLU A 326 -42.25 -2.33 44.03
N GLU A 327 -43.15 -1.65 44.74
CA GLU A 327 -43.30 -0.20 44.66
C GLU A 327 -42.64 0.44 45.88
N GLY A 328 -41.85 1.48 45.64
CA GLY A 328 -41.16 2.21 46.70
C GLY A 328 -41.28 3.71 46.50
N GLN A 329 -40.60 4.44 47.38
CA GLN A 329 -40.47 5.88 47.28
C GLN A 329 -39.05 6.26 47.71
N ASN A 330 -38.40 7.11 46.93
CA ASN A 330 -37.13 7.73 47.26
C ASN A 330 -37.30 9.25 47.39
N GLU A 331 -36.21 9.97 47.66
CA GLU A 331 -36.20 11.43 47.81
C GLU A 331 -36.70 12.19 46.56
N LEU A 332 -36.67 11.56 45.39
CA LEU A 332 -37.02 12.14 44.09
C LEU A 332 -38.42 11.74 43.59
N GLY A 333 -39.07 10.74 44.19
CA GLY A 333 -40.41 10.30 43.79
C GLY A 333 -40.67 8.81 44.03
N LYS A 334 -41.72 8.30 43.37
CA LYS A 334 -42.03 6.86 43.38
C LYS A 334 -40.95 6.07 42.67
N THR A 335 -40.68 4.86 43.12
CA THR A 335 -39.76 3.93 42.46
C THR A 335 -40.46 2.61 42.19
N TYR A 336 -40.03 1.90 41.15
CA TYR A 336 -40.55 0.58 40.79
C TYR A 336 -39.39 -0.39 40.64
N ALA A 337 -39.54 -1.61 41.13
CA ALA A 337 -38.56 -2.66 40.97
C ALA A 337 -39.22 -3.98 40.58
N ILE A 338 -38.58 -4.73 39.68
CA ILE A 338 -38.93 -6.11 39.37
C ILE A 338 -37.78 -7.00 39.84
N LYS A 339 -38.07 -7.97 40.70
CA LYS A 339 -37.09 -8.93 41.23
C LYS A 339 -37.43 -10.32 40.75
N LEU A 340 -36.41 -11.08 40.36
CA LEU A 340 -36.58 -12.47 39.92
C LEU A 340 -35.26 -13.23 39.99
N MET A 341 -35.35 -14.56 39.95
CA MET A 341 -34.22 -15.45 39.68
C MET A 341 -34.24 -15.85 38.20
N ALA A 342 -33.08 -15.85 37.53
CA ALA A 342 -32.97 -16.22 36.13
C ALA A 342 -31.87 -17.26 35.88
N TRP A 343 -32.16 -18.24 35.03
CA TRP A 343 -31.20 -19.20 34.48
C TRP A 343 -31.04 -18.94 32.99
N LEU A 344 -29.79 -18.80 32.53
CA LEU A 344 -29.50 -18.38 31.16
C LEU A 344 -29.08 -19.57 30.28
N ALA A 345 -29.60 -19.63 29.05
CA ALA A 345 -29.19 -20.62 28.06
C ALA A 345 -27.79 -20.30 27.47
N PRO A 346 -26.99 -21.32 27.07
CA PRO A 346 -27.26 -22.76 27.21
C PRO A 346 -27.14 -23.22 28.67
N PHE A 347 -28.16 -23.96 29.14
CA PHE A 347 -28.32 -24.33 30.55
C PHE A 347 -27.21 -25.26 31.06
N ASP A 348 -26.49 -25.95 30.15
CA ASP A 348 -25.34 -26.80 30.46
C ASP A 348 -24.18 -26.02 31.12
N LEU A 349 -24.12 -24.69 30.92
CA LEU A 349 -23.13 -23.83 31.57
C LEU A 349 -23.45 -23.55 33.05
N GLY A 350 -24.65 -23.92 33.52
CA GLY A 350 -25.08 -23.77 34.91
C GLY A 350 -25.10 -22.32 35.40
N VAL A 351 -25.31 -21.36 34.49
CA VAL A 351 -25.32 -19.93 34.83
C VAL A 351 -26.68 -19.54 35.40
N SER A 352 -26.69 -19.08 36.65
CA SER A 352 -27.87 -18.56 37.31
C SER A 352 -27.56 -17.24 38.00
N GLN A 353 -28.55 -16.34 38.01
CA GLN A 353 -28.39 -14.98 38.50
C GLN A 353 -29.67 -14.42 39.11
N ARG A 354 -29.53 -13.62 40.16
CA ARG A 354 -30.60 -12.80 40.68
C ARG A 354 -30.66 -11.51 39.86
N VAL A 355 -31.85 -11.14 39.42
CA VAL A 355 -32.09 -9.96 38.60
C VAL A 355 -32.99 -9.00 39.36
N GLU A 356 -32.59 -7.74 39.39
CA GLU A 356 -33.39 -6.64 39.90
C GLU A 356 -33.39 -5.50 38.88
N LEU A 357 -34.53 -5.27 38.24
CA LEU A 357 -34.73 -4.16 37.31
C LEU A 357 -35.37 -2.99 38.06
N ARG A 358 -34.62 -1.90 38.26
CA ARG A 358 -35.11 -0.70 38.96
C ARG A 358 -35.45 0.40 37.98
N THR A 359 -36.63 0.99 38.15
CA THR A 359 -37.09 2.19 37.45
C THR A 359 -37.11 3.33 38.46
N LEU A 360 -36.20 4.28 38.30
CA LEU A 360 -35.89 5.31 39.29
C LEU A 360 -36.17 6.71 38.70
N PRO A 361 -36.80 7.61 39.46
CA PRO A 361 -36.97 9.00 39.04
C PRO A 361 -35.61 9.70 39.02
N THR A 362 -35.41 10.57 38.02
CA THR A 362 -34.18 11.36 37.87
C THR A 362 -34.36 12.77 38.39
N THR A 363 -33.32 13.60 38.31
CA THR A 363 -33.40 15.04 38.62
C THR A 363 -34.19 15.84 37.59
N MET A 364 -34.47 15.26 36.41
CA MET A 364 -35.36 15.85 35.41
C MET A 364 -36.81 15.48 35.74
N GLU A 365 -37.68 16.48 35.71
CA GLU A 365 -39.11 16.31 35.95
C GLU A 365 -39.71 15.33 34.95
N ASP A 366 -40.49 14.37 35.46
CA ASP A 366 -41.18 13.33 34.69
C ASP A 366 -40.27 12.41 33.85
N VAL A 367 -39.00 12.25 34.23
CA VAL A 367 -38.08 11.32 33.56
C VAL A 367 -37.59 10.25 34.53
N PHE A 368 -37.87 8.99 34.18
CA PHE A 368 -37.40 7.81 34.90
C PHE A 368 -36.30 7.11 34.10
N GLU A 369 -35.21 6.76 34.79
CA GLU A 369 -34.16 5.91 34.27
C GLU A 369 -34.36 4.46 34.69
N ILE A 370 -33.78 3.55 33.92
CA ILE A 370 -33.92 2.11 34.18
C ILE A 370 -32.52 1.51 34.33
N ILE A 371 -32.29 0.88 35.48
CA ILE A 371 -31.02 0.24 35.80
C ILE A 371 -31.30 -1.24 36.10
N LEU A 372 -30.60 -2.10 35.38
CA LEU A 372 -30.64 -3.54 35.60
C LEU A 372 -29.47 -3.92 36.54
N TYR A 373 -29.80 -4.44 37.71
CA TYR A 373 -28.85 -5.05 38.63
C TYR A 373 -28.91 -6.56 38.48
N VAL A 374 -27.74 -7.18 38.37
CA VAL A 374 -27.60 -8.62 38.21
C VAL A 374 -26.53 -9.13 39.16
N HIS A 375 -26.90 -10.08 40.02
CA HIS A 375 -25.98 -10.77 40.92
C HIS A 375 -25.80 -12.22 40.46
N ARG A 376 -24.55 -12.65 40.21
CA ARG A 376 -24.22 -14.02 39.80
C ARG A 376 -24.35 -14.97 40.99
N GLU A 377 -25.22 -15.98 40.89
CA GLU A 377 -25.36 -17.03 41.90
C GLU A 377 -24.53 -18.27 41.53
N SER A 378 -24.44 -18.60 40.24
CA SER A 378 -23.66 -19.76 39.76
C SER A 378 -23.12 -19.59 38.33
N GLY A 379 -22.15 -20.44 37.96
CA GLY A 379 -21.49 -20.45 36.64
C GLY A 379 -20.28 -19.52 36.56
N ASP A 380 -19.27 -19.82 35.73
CA ASP A 380 -18.03 -19.02 35.64
C ASP A 380 -18.27 -17.57 35.15
N VAL A 381 -17.49 -16.59 35.64
CA VAL A 381 -17.64 -15.15 35.31
C VAL A 381 -17.53 -14.90 33.80
N SER A 382 -16.62 -15.58 33.10
CA SER A 382 -16.44 -15.39 31.65
C SER A 382 -17.66 -15.91 30.88
N ASN A 383 -18.19 -17.07 31.30
CA ASN A 383 -19.40 -17.64 30.72
C ASN A 383 -20.62 -16.76 31.04
N TRP A 384 -20.78 -16.31 32.30
CA TRP A 384 -21.85 -15.42 32.76
C TRP A 384 -21.91 -14.12 31.95
N LYS A 385 -20.77 -13.47 31.73
CA LYS A 385 -20.67 -12.29 30.87
C LYS A 385 -21.11 -12.57 29.44
N ARG A 386 -20.67 -13.71 28.87
CA ARG A 386 -20.98 -14.08 27.49
C ARG A 386 -22.48 -14.33 27.29
N VAL A 387 -23.12 -15.10 28.18
CA VAL A 387 -24.55 -15.45 28.05
C VAL A 387 -25.46 -14.26 28.36
N ASN A 388 -25.06 -13.35 29.26
CA ASN A 388 -25.83 -12.13 29.54
C ASN A 388 -26.00 -11.23 28.32
N ARG A 389 -25.06 -11.24 27.36
CA ARG A 389 -25.21 -10.46 26.13
C ARG A 389 -26.48 -10.84 25.36
N ARG A 390 -26.88 -12.12 25.38
CA ARG A 390 -28.13 -12.59 24.77
C ARG A 390 -29.34 -12.15 25.60
N PHE A 391 -29.29 -12.32 26.92
CA PHE A 391 -30.33 -11.87 27.85
C PHE A 391 -30.64 -10.37 27.69
N LEU A 392 -29.60 -9.53 27.69
CA LEU A 392 -29.71 -8.08 27.49
C LEU A 392 -30.31 -7.72 26.12
N ASN A 393 -29.96 -8.45 25.07
CA ASN A 393 -30.55 -8.23 23.75
C ASN A 393 -32.05 -8.57 23.73
N THR A 394 -32.46 -9.63 24.42
CA THR A 394 -33.88 -10.02 24.50
C THR A 394 -34.67 -9.03 25.35
N LEU A 395 -34.14 -8.60 26.49
CA LEU A 395 -34.72 -7.53 27.31
C LEU A 395 -34.84 -6.22 26.51
N ARG A 396 -33.79 -5.84 25.76
CA ARG A 396 -33.81 -4.65 24.90
C ARG A 396 -34.91 -4.71 23.83
N LYS A 397 -35.20 -5.88 23.27
CA LYS A 397 -36.31 -6.03 22.32
C LYS A 397 -37.66 -5.69 22.96
N GLN A 398 -37.87 -6.04 24.23
CA GLN A 398 -39.11 -5.70 24.93
C GLN A 398 -39.30 -4.19 25.09
N PHE A 399 -38.24 -3.45 25.40
CA PHE A 399 -38.29 -1.99 25.42
C PHE A 399 -38.63 -1.39 24.05
N LEU A 400 -38.14 -1.99 22.97
CA LEU A 400 -38.48 -1.56 21.61
C LEU A 400 -39.95 -1.87 21.27
N ILE A 401 -40.45 -3.05 21.67
CA ILE A 401 -41.85 -3.45 21.51
C ILE A 401 -42.75 -2.49 22.27
N TRP A 402 -42.46 -2.19 23.53
CA TRP A 402 -43.18 -1.20 24.34
C TRP A 402 -43.34 0.13 23.61
N ARG A 403 -42.26 0.62 22.99
CA ARG A 403 -42.27 1.89 22.22
C ARG A 403 -43.08 1.82 20.93
N THR A 404 -43.36 0.63 20.41
CA THR A 404 -44.20 0.43 19.22
C THR A 404 -45.67 0.15 19.54
N LEU A 405 -46.01 -0.21 20.78
CA LEU A 405 -47.40 -0.38 21.21
C LEU A 405 -48.20 0.92 21.03
N GLY A 406 -49.46 0.78 20.60
CA GLY A 406 -50.39 1.91 20.47
C GLY A 406 -50.75 2.52 21.82
N SER A 407 -51.34 3.72 21.81
CA SER A 407 -51.79 4.38 23.05
C SER A 407 -52.82 3.55 23.81
N GLU A 408 -53.77 2.91 23.12
CA GLU A 408 -54.79 2.04 23.72
C GLU A 408 -54.17 0.84 24.46
N ASP A 409 -53.16 0.20 23.87
CA ASP A 409 -52.48 -0.95 24.50
C ASP A 409 -51.69 -0.54 25.75
N ARG A 410 -51.05 0.63 25.74
CA ARG A 410 -50.34 1.16 26.91
C ARG A 410 -51.32 1.59 28.00
N GLU A 411 -52.45 2.17 27.62
CA GLU A 411 -53.53 2.53 28.54
C GLU A 411 -54.15 1.31 29.22
N ARG A 412 -54.21 0.15 28.56
CA ARG A 412 -54.64 -1.11 29.20
C ARG A 412 -53.76 -1.48 30.40
N TYR A 413 -52.44 -1.34 30.27
CA TYR A 413 -51.50 -1.58 31.37
C TYR A 413 -51.63 -0.56 32.51
N LEU A 414 -52.11 0.66 32.19
CA LEU A 414 -52.48 1.67 33.18
C LEU A 414 -53.81 1.33 33.85
N ALA A 415 -54.85 0.95 33.11
CA ALA A 415 -56.20 0.69 33.59
C ALA A 415 -56.30 -0.52 34.54
N MET A 416 -55.46 -1.54 34.34
CA MET A 416 -55.29 -2.65 35.30
C MET A 416 -54.90 -2.19 36.72
N ARG A 417 -54.51 -0.92 36.89
CA ARG A 417 -54.26 -0.29 38.20
C ARG A 417 -55.55 -0.14 39.00
N GLU A 418 -56.62 0.27 38.34
CA GLU A 418 -57.88 0.56 39.02
C GLU A 418 -58.55 -0.72 39.49
N GLU A 419 -58.47 -1.80 38.70
CA GLU A 419 -59.03 -3.11 39.08
C GLU A 419 -58.27 -3.77 40.23
N ALA A 420 -56.93 -3.73 40.22
CA ALA A 420 -56.12 -4.32 41.31
C ALA A 420 -56.19 -3.49 42.61
N ALA A 421 -56.22 -2.15 42.52
CA ALA A 421 -56.41 -1.28 43.68
C ALA A 421 -57.82 -1.41 44.26
N ALA A 422 -58.86 -1.49 43.42
CA ALA A 422 -60.24 -1.71 43.86
C ALA A 422 -60.44 -3.10 44.49
N ALA A 423 -59.76 -4.14 43.98
CA ALA A 423 -59.78 -5.47 44.58
C ALA A 423 -59.09 -5.50 45.96
N ALA A 424 -57.96 -4.79 46.12
CA ALA A 424 -57.26 -4.66 47.40
C ALA A 424 -58.07 -3.87 48.45
N ASP A 425 -58.74 -2.79 48.05
CA ASP A 425 -59.65 -2.03 48.93
C ASP A 425 -60.90 -2.84 49.31
N SER A 426 -61.47 -3.62 48.38
CA SER A 426 -62.64 -4.47 48.66
C SER A 426 -62.35 -5.63 49.62
N SER A 427 -61.11 -6.17 49.59
CA SER A 427 -60.66 -7.23 50.48
C SER A 427 -60.30 -6.67 51.87
N ALA A 428 -59.75 -5.46 51.96
CA ALA A 428 -59.54 -4.75 53.22
C ALA A 428 -60.85 -4.37 53.93
N GLN A 429 -61.92 -4.06 53.19
CA GLN A 429 -63.25 -3.79 53.75
C GLN A 429 -64.05 -5.05 54.15
N SER A 430 -63.63 -6.24 53.71
CA SER A 430 -64.27 -7.51 54.11
C SER A 430 -63.71 -8.14 55.40
N VAL A 431 -62.62 -7.57 55.94
CA VAL A 431 -61.92 -8.07 57.14
C VAL A 431 -62.02 -7.08 58.33
N ALA A 432 -62.70 -5.94 58.13
CA ALA A 432 -63.14 -5.04 59.21
C ALA A 432 -64.63 -5.25 59.49
#